data_AF-A0A955T858-F1
#
_entry.id   AF-A0A955T858-F1
#
_cell.length_a   1.000
_cell.length_b   1.000
_cell.length_c   1.000
_cell.angle_alpha   90.00
_cell.angle_beta   90.00
_cell.angle_gamma   90.00
#
_symmetry.space_group_name_H-M   'P 1'
#
loop_
_entity.id
_entity.type
_entity.pdbx_description
1 polymer ?
#
loop_
_entity_poly.entity_id
_entity_poly.type
_entity_poly.pdbx_seq_one_letter_code
_entity_poly.pdbx_strand_id
1 'polypeptide(L)'
;MTNLTVCLGFVLFSSVSYGQSEKNGASFQVAAQSVQQQLEESVAELNQLRDKIAEEKIPLTRKLNDLESELSQVRQEYQQTTRLLDSRTLDLSNLRTEIKSREEESTYLSNLLGEYIRNFESRLHIAERQRYETALEEAKLAPENTNLSEKEIYEAQARLLSVSLDRLEDVVGGTRFNGSAVDPNGLVKQGTFVMAGPSVIFESEDGNTIGTAEQRLGSLEPSIVPFGEPADASAAANLFAGIGASFPLDPTQGNAHKIEQTEETFVEHVKKGGPVMVPIFAMAGIALLVAIFKWLSMAFIRKPSQRRIRQLLDAVAQHDELDARRKVKAIGGPIGEMLKAGVDHIREPRELIEEV
;
A
#
# COMPACT_ATOMS: atom_id res chain seq x y z
N MET A 1 46.74 57.33 33.43
CA MET A 1 46.61 58.46 34.38
C MET A 1 47.36 58.10 35.66
N THR A 2 48.57 58.61 35.82
CA THR A 2 49.16 59.17 37.06
C THR A 2 50.61 59.55 36.73
N ASN A 3 50.90 60.84 36.91
CA ASN A 3 52.13 61.52 36.55
C ASN A 3 53.17 61.40 37.69
N LEU A 4 54.47 61.42 37.36
CA LEU A 4 55.44 62.11 38.22
C LEU A 4 56.64 62.62 37.41
N THR A 5 56.55 63.91 37.11
CA THR A 5 57.59 64.85 36.69
C THR A 5 58.60 65.12 37.81
N VAL A 6 59.90 65.23 37.52
CA VAL A 6 60.76 66.26 38.14
C VAL A 6 61.80 66.73 37.12
N CYS A 7 61.69 68.02 36.78
CA CYS A 7 62.61 68.79 35.96
C CYS A 7 63.79 69.33 36.77
N LEU A 8 64.89 69.48 36.04
CA LEU A 8 66.04 70.33 36.25
C LEU A 8 65.70 71.79 36.61
N GLY A 9 66.61 72.42 37.37
CA GLY A 9 66.77 73.86 37.46
C GLY A 9 67.21 74.27 38.87
N PHE A 10 68.05 75.26 39.12
CA PHE A 10 69.02 76.05 38.35
C PHE A 10 69.78 76.81 39.45
N VAL A 11 71.04 77.15 39.20
CA VAL A 11 71.95 77.87 40.11
C VAL A 11 71.45 79.30 40.38
N LEU A 12 71.60 79.80 41.62
CA LEU A 12 71.73 81.24 41.90
C LEU A 12 72.69 81.51 43.09
N PHE A 13 73.41 82.62 42.94
CA PHE A 13 74.65 83.05 43.58
C PHE A 13 74.43 83.97 44.80
N SER A 14 75.53 84.28 45.51
CA SER A 14 75.80 85.38 46.48
C SER A 14 75.32 85.14 47.93
N SER A 15 76.07 85.46 48.99
CA SER A 15 77.06 86.54 49.20
C SER A 15 78.09 86.22 50.30
N VAL A 16 79.26 86.83 50.16
CA VAL A 16 80.44 86.84 51.05
C VAL A 16 80.17 87.55 52.38
N SER A 17 80.71 87.03 53.48
CA SER A 17 81.27 87.86 54.56
C SER A 17 82.44 87.16 55.28
N TYR A 18 83.49 87.95 55.41
CA TYR A 18 84.83 87.71 55.91
C TYR A 18 84.88 87.21 57.35
N GLY A 19 85.87 86.36 57.67
CA GLY A 19 86.24 86.07 59.05
C GLY A 19 87.31 84.99 59.18
N GLN A 20 88.57 85.39 59.01
CA GLN A 20 89.81 84.81 59.59
C GLN A 20 89.86 83.30 59.86
N SER A 21 90.79 82.60 59.21
CA SER A 21 92.01 82.12 59.89
C SER A 21 92.80 81.20 58.96
N GLU A 22 94.12 81.34 59.03
CA GLU A 22 95.12 80.57 58.30
C GLU A 22 94.98 79.05 58.53
N LYS A 23 95.42 78.26 57.52
CA LYS A 23 95.54 76.79 57.46
C LYS A 23 94.38 75.96 56.86
N ASN A 24 93.77 76.39 55.75
CA ASN A 24 92.83 75.57 54.98
C ASN A 24 93.29 75.18 53.55
N GLY A 25 94.52 75.52 53.15
CA GLY A 25 95.07 75.09 51.86
C GLY A 25 95.25 73.57 51.73
N ALA A 26 95.50 72.87 52.84
CA ALA A 26 95.65 71.42 52.86
C ALA A 26 94.31 70.66 53.01
N SER A 27 93.30 71.21 53.72
CA SER A 27 92.04 70.48 53.98
C SER A 27 91.09 70.48 52.78
N PHE A 28 91.04 71.57 52.01
CA PHE A 28 90.24 71.65 50.79
C PHE A 28 90.83 70.80 49.66
N GLN A 29 92.16 70.69 49.61
CA GLN A 29 92.87 69.88 48.63
C GLN A 29 92.73 68.38 48.92
N VAL A 30 92.73 67.99 50.21
CA VAL A 30 92.43 66.62 50.67
C VAL A 30 90.94 66.27 50.46
N ALA A 31 90.01 67.19 50.71
CA ALA A 31 88.57 66.97 50.45
C ALA A 31 88.26 66.92 48.94
N ALA A 32 88.91 67.75 48.12
CA ALA A 32 88.81 67.67 46.67
C ALA A 32 89.38 66.35 46.13
N GLN A 33 90.51 65.88 46.68
CA GLN A 33 91.05 64.55 46.35
C GLN A 33 90.12 63.42 46.79
N SER A 34 89.52 63.47 47.98
CA SER A 34 88.60 62.42 48.44
C SER A 34 87.31 62.37 47.61
N VAL A 35 86.77 63.52 47.19
CA VAL A 35 85.61 63.59 46.30
C VAL A 35 85.96 63.11 44.89
N GLN A 36 87.14 63.45 44.37
CA GLN A 36 87.66 62.93 43.11
C GLN A 36 87.80 61.40 43.15
N GLN A 37 88.31 60.87 44.26
CA GLN A 37 88.50 59.44 44.49
C GLN A 37 87.16 58.71 44.66
N GLN A 38 86.21 59.27 45.41
CA GLN A 38 84.83 58.74 45.50
C GLN A 38 84.08 58.78 44.16
N LEU A 39 84.35 59.80 43.34
CA LEU A 39 83.82 59.89 41.98
C LEU A 39 84.41 58.80 41.09
N GLU A 40 85.73 58.60 41.14
CA GLU A 40 86.41 57.51 40.42
C GLU A 40 85.90 56.13 40.86
N GLU A 41 85.71 55.93 42.16
CA GLU A 41 85.21 54.67 42.74
C GLU A 41 83.74 54.41 42.36
N SER A 42 82.87 55.44 42.41
CA SER A 42 81.47 55.34 41.96
C SER A 42 81.36 55.11 40.45
N VAL A 43 82.27 55.71 39.65
CA VAL A 43 82.35 55.47 38.21
C VAL A 43 82.82 54.04 37.93
N ALA A 44 83.77 53.53 38.70
CA ALA A 44 84.23 52.14 38.61
C ALA A 44 83.12 51.14 39.01
N GLU A 45 82.39 51.39 40.10
CA GLU A 45 81.23 50.58 40.51
C GLU A 45 80.10 50.62 39.47
N LEU A 46 79.79 51.79 38.91
CA LEU A 46 78.80 51.93 37.84
C LEU A 46 79.20 51.15 36.58
N ASN A 47 80.49 51.16 36.23
CA ASN A 47 81.00 50.38 35.09
C ASN A 47 80.93 48.88 35.37
N GLN A 48 81.32 48.42 36.55
CA GLN A 48 81.16 47.01 36.95
C GLN A 48 79.69 46.56 36.96
N LEU A 49 78.78 47.42 37.43
CA LEU A 49 77.35 47.13 37.39
C LEU A 49 76.83 47.06 35.95
N ARG A 50 77.29 47.97 35.07
CA ARG A 50 76.96 47.96 33.64
C ARG A 50 77.47 46.69 32.97
N ASP A 51 78.66 46.24 33.31
CA ASP A 51 79.24 45.00 32.79
C ASP A 51 78.44 43.78 33.26
N LYS A 52 78.09 43.69 34.55
CA LYS A 52 77.20 42.63 35.08
C LYS A 52 75.81 42.64 34.42
N ILE A 53 75.20 43.82 34.28
CA ILE A 53 73.91 43.96 33.60
C ILE A 53 74.02 43.54 32.13
N ALA A 54 75.12 43.87 31.45
CA ALA A 54 75.35 43.44 30.07
C ALA A 54 75.53 41.91 30.00
N GLU A 55 76.30 41.33 30.91
CA GLU A 55 76.52 39.87 31.03
C GLU A 55 75.22 39.10 31.28
N GLU A 56 74.28 39.63 32.06
CA GLU A 56 72.99 38.99 32.34
C GLU A 56 71.91 39.29 31.29
N LYS A 57 71.88 40.51 30.74
CA LYS A 57 70.87 40.95 29.78
C LYS A 57 71.01 40.23 28.44
N ILE A 58 72.23 40.03 27.94
CA ILE A 58 72.49 39.34 26.67
C ILE A 58 71.89 37.91 26.66
N PRO A 59 72.17 37.02 27.64
CA PRO A 59 71.60 35.67 27.66
C PRO A 59 70.09 35.68 27.92
N LEU A 60 69.55 36.62 28.72
CA LEU A 60 68.10 36.75 28.92
C LEU A 60 67.38 37.17 27.64
N THR A 61 67.90 38.15 26.90
CA THR A 61 67.32 38.57 25.60
C THR A 61 67.41 37.45 24.57
N ARG A 62 68.49 36.66 24.55
CA ARG A 62 68.56 35.47 23.68
C ARG A 62 67.48 34.45 24.04
N LYS A 63 67.36 34.07 25.31
CA LYS A 63 66.31 33.15 25.79
C LYS A 63 64.90 33.66 25.47
N LEU A 64 64.67 34.96 25.63
CA LEU A 64 63.39 35.58 25.32
C LEU A 64 63.07 35.48 23.82
N ASN A 65 64.04 35.81 22.96
CA ASN A 65 63.88 35.67 21.51
C ASN A 65 63.66 34.21 21.08
N ASP A 66 64.38 33.26 21.70
CA ASP A 66 64.23 31.83 21.42
C ASP A 66 62.81 31.35 21.80
N LEU A 67 62.33 31.71 22.99
CA LEU A 67 60.96 31.40 23.45
C LEU A 67 59.89 32.08 22.60
N GLU A 68 60.10 33.32 22.15
CA GLU A 68 59.17 34.01 21.24
C GLU A 68 59.11 33.31 19.87
N SER A 69 60.25 32.84 19.35
CA SER A 69 60.32 32.06 18.12
C SER A 69 59.62 30.70 18.28
N GLU A 70 59.85 30.00 19.38
CA GLU A 70 59.18 28.73 19.70
C GLU A 70 57.66 28.92 19.84
N LEU A 71 57.22 29.94 20.57
CA LEU A 71 55.79 30.28 20.71
C LEU A 71 55.15 30.62 19.36
N SER A 72 55.88 31.30 18.47
CA SER A 72 55.42 31.56 17.10
C SER A 72 55.25 30.26 16.30
N GLN A 73 56.22 29.34 16.36
CA GLN A 73 56.13 28.03 15.69
C GLN A 73 54.97 27.20 16.22
N VAL A 74 54.86 27.04 17.54
CA VAL A 74 53.77 26.29 18.19
C VAL A 74 52.40 26.88 17.83
N ARG A 75 52.27 28.22 17.75
CA ARG A 75 51.03 28.87 17.30
C ARG A 75 50.70 28.54 15.85
N GLN A 76 51.68 28.51 14.95
CA GLN A 76 51.48 28.15 13.56
C GLN A 76 51.05 26.68 13.41
N GLU A 77 51.72 25.77 14.11
CA GLU A 77 51.37 24.34 14.13
C GLU A 77 49.96 24.09 14.70
N TYR A 78 49.61 24.78 15.80
CA TYR A 78 48.27 24.73 16.35
C TYR A 78 47.22 25.19 15.33
N GLN A 79 47.43 26.34 14.67
CA GLN A 79 46.52 26.85 13.65
C GLN A 79 46.36 25.90 12.47
N GLN A 80 47.45 25.28 12.00
CA GLN A 80 47.40 24.28 10.93
C GLN A 80 46.60 23.05 11.36
N THR A 81 46.84 22.55 12.57
CA THR A 81 46.17 21.39 13.12
C THR A 81 44.68 21.65 13.35
N THR A 82 44.31 22.83 13.86
CA THR A 82 42.89 23.25 14.00
C THR A 82 42.20 23.28 12.65
N ARG A 83 42.80 23.90 11.62
CA ARG A 83 42.21 23.93 10.27
C ARG A 83 42.03 22.53 9.69
N LEU A 84 43.01 21.65 9.91
CA LEU A 84 42.90 20.25 9.47
C LEU A 84 41.76 19.54 10.19
N LEU A 85 41.63 19.72 11.51
CA LEU A 85 40.55 19.14 12.30
C LEU A 85 39.18 19.64 11.85
N ASP A 86 39.05 20.94 11.60
CA ASP A 86 37.81 21.55 11.10
C ASP A 86 37.43 20.97 9.73
N SER A 87 38.39 20.85 8.81
CA SER A 87 38.20 20.22 7.50
C SER A 87 37.76 18.76 7.63
N ARG A 88 38.43 17.97 8.47
CA ARG A 88 38.07 16.55 8.69
C ARG A 88 36.69 16.42 9.32
N THR A 89 36.33 17.32 10.21
CA THR A 89 35.00 17.33 10.84
C THR A 89 33.91 17.60 9.82
N LEU A 90 34.15 18.55 8.90
CA LEU A 90 33.25 18.84 7.80
C LEU A 90 33.15 17.64 6.83
N ASP A 91 34.27 17.05 6.43
CA ASP A 91 34.29 15.85 5.57
C ASP A 91 33.53 14.67 6.21
N LEU A 92 33.73 14.42 7.50
CA LEU A 92 33.00 13.38 8.23
C LEU A 92 31.50 13.66 8.28
N SER A 93 31.10 14.91 8.44
CA SER A 93 29.67 15.29 8.43
C SER A 93 29.04 15.07 7.06
N ASN A 94 29.76 15.40 5.98
CA ASN A 94 29.32 15.17 4.61
C ASN A 94 29.22 13.68 4.31
N LEU A 95 30.25 12.90 4.64
CA LEU A 95 30.25 11.44 4.46
C LEU A 95 29.12 10.76 5.23
N ARG A 96 28.85 11.18 6.47
CA ARG A 96 27.70 10.65 7.24
C ARG A 96 26.37 10.96 6.56
N THR A 97 26.23 12.16 5.99
CA THR A 97 25.02 12.55 5.28
C THR A 97 24.86 11.73 3.99
N GLU A 98 25.95 11.50 3.26
CA GLU A 98 25.95 10.67 2.06
C GLU A 98 25.62 9.21 2.39
N ILE A 99 26.26 8.61 3.40
CA ILE A 99 25.96 7.25 3.86
C ILE A 99 24.47 7.12 4.21
N LYS A 100 23.95 8.05 5.01
CA LYS A 100 22.53 8.06 5.38
C LYS A 100 21.63 8.14 4.14
N SER A 101 21.94 9.01 3.18
CA SER A 101 21.17 9.12 1.93
C SER A 101 21.22 7.82 1.12
N ARG A 102 22.36 7.12 1.09
CA ARG A 102 22.50 5.83 0.38
C ARG A 102 21.77 4.70 1.09
N GLU A 103 21.76 4.69 2.43
CA GLU A 103 20.96 3.74 3.23
C GLU A 103 19.46 3.93 2.99
N GLU A 104 18.99 5.18 2.95
CA GLU A 104 17.60 5.52 2.61
C GLU A 104 17.24 5.09 1.18
N GLU A 105 18.12 5.35 0.21
CA GLU A 105 17.96 4.94 -1.19
C GLU A 105 17.90 3.41 -1.34
N SER A 106 18.79 2.68 -0.67
CA SER A 106 18.78 1.21 -0.61
C SER A 106 17.45 0.71 -0.04
N THR A 107 17.03 1.24 1.11
CA THR A 107 15.76 0.83 1.73
C THR A 107 14.56 1.06 0.81
N TYR A 108 14.54 2.20 0.11
CA TYR A 108 13.49 2.51 -0.88
C TYR A 108 13.48 1.50 -2.03
N LEU A 109 14.64 1.19 -2.63
CA LEU A 109 14.74 0.24 -3.73
C LEU A 109 14.36 -1.18 -3.30
N SER A 110 14.78 -1.62 -2.11
CA SER A 110 14.37 -2.91 -1.53
C SER A 110 12.85 -3.03 -1.42
N ASN A 111 12.19 -1.98 -0.92
CA ASN A 111 10.74 -1.96 -0.80
C ASN A 111 10.05 -1.98 -2.17
N LEU A 112 10.53 -1.17 -3.11
CA LEU A 112 10.00 -1.10 -4.47
C LEU A 112 10.12 -2.45 -5.19
N LEU A 113 11.28 -3.11 -5.08
CA LEU A 113 11.49 -4.44 -5.63
C LEU A 113 10.58 -5.46 -4.96
N GLY A 114 10.49 -5.46 -3.63
CA GLY A 114 9.57 -6.36 -2.91
C GLY A 114 8.10 -6.19 -3.32
N GLU A 115 7.64 -4.96 -3.53
CA GLU A 115 6.31 -4.69 -4.07
C GLU A 115 6.16 -5.15 -5.52
N TYR A 116 7.16 -4.90 -6.36
CA TYR A 116 7.17 -5.35 -7.75
C TYR A 116 7.02 -6.87 -7.85
N ILE A 117 7.76 -7.64 -7.06
CA ILE A 117 7.72 -9.11 -7.03
C ILE A 117 6.30 -9.61 -6.71
N ARG A 118 5.68 -9.07 -5.65
CA ARG A 118 4.30 -9.41 -5.26
C ARG A 118 3.27 -9.04 -6.34
N ASN A 119 3.44 -7.87 -6.95
CA ASN A 119 2.56 -7.40 -8.01
C ASN A 119 2.73 -8.19 -9.31
N PHE A 120 3.94 -8.62 -9.62
CA PHE A 120 4.22 -9.45 -10.79
C PHE A 120 3.54 -10.81 -10.65
N GLU A 121 3.73 -11.50 -9.52
CA GLU A 121 3.10 -12.79 -9.26
C GLU A 121 1.56 -12.73 -9.32
N SER A 122 0.95 -11.74 -8.67
CA SER A 122 -0.52 -11.59 -8.64
C SER A 122 -1.15 -11.25 -9.99
N ARG A 123 -0.35 -10.77 -10.95
CA ARG A 123 -0.80 -10.43 -12.31
C ARG A 123 -0.47 -11.50 -13.34
N LEU A 124 0.33 -12.50 -12.98
CA LEU A 124 0.59 -13.63 -13.86
C LEU A 124 -0.68 -14.45 -14.05
N HIS A 125 -0.91 -14.89 -15.28
CA HIS A 125 -1.93 -15.89 -15.53
C HIS A 125 -1.54 -17.20 -14.84
N ILE A 126 -2.50 -17.95 -14.31
CA ILE A 126 -2.25 -19.20 -13.56
C ILE A 126 -1.38 -20.20 -14.34
N ALA A 127 -1.54 -20.25 -15.66
CA ALA A 127 -0.75 -21.11 -16.55
C ALA A 127 0.72 -20.71 -16.66
N GLU A 128 1.05 -19.41 -16.51
CA GLU A 128 2.44 -18.94 -16.57
C GLU A 128 3.17 -19.11 -15.23
N ARG A 129 2.44 -19.34 -14.14
CA ARG A 129 3.01 -19.42 -12.80
C ARG A 129 4.12 -20.47 -12.73
N GLN A 130 3.90 -21.65 -13.33
CA GLN A 130 4.89 -22.73 -13.40
C GLN A 130 6.14 -22.32 -14.20
N ARG A 131 5.98 -21.51 -15.25
CA ARG A 131 7.10 -21.06 -16.10
C ARG A 131 8.06 -20.15 -15.33
N TYR A 132 7.54 -19.33 -14.42
CA TYR A 132 8.32 -18.33 -13.67
C TYR A 132 8.51 -18.67 -12.19
N GLU A 133 8.06 -19.84 -11.74
CA GLU A 133 8.06 -20.24 -10.33
C GLU A 133 9.45 -20.17 -9.70
N THR A 134 10.47 -20.69 -10.37
CA THR A 134 11.84 -20.69 -9.87
C THR A 134 12.38 -19.28 -9.65
N ALA A 135 12.24 -18.41 -10.66
CA ALA A 135 12.68 -17.01 -10.57
C ALA A 135 11.89 -16.21 -9.52
N LEU A 136 10.60 -16.49 -9.37
CA LEU A 136 9.74 -15.90 -8.34
C LEU A 136 10.17 -16.30 -6.93
N GLU A 137 10.31 -17.60 -6.68
CA GLU A 137 10.69 -18.11 -5.37
C GLU A 137 12.11 -17.70 -4.97
N GLU A 138 13.07 -17.72 -5.91
CA GLU A 138 14.42 -17.20 -5.67
C GLU A 138 14.39 -15.73 -5.23
N ALA A 139 13.63 -14.88 -5.92
CA ALA A 139 13.56 -13.45 -5.61
C ALA A 139 12.79 -13.16 -4.31
N LYS A 140 11.74 -13.94 -4.00
CA LYS A 140 10.97 -13.82 -2.76
C LYS A 140 11.74 -14.27 -1.51
N LEU A 141 12.45 -15.39 -1.62
CA LEU A 141 13.16 -15.99 -0.49
C LEU A 141 14.53 -15.38 -0.26
N ALA A 142 15.08 -14.65 -1.23
CA ALA A 142 16.38 -14.00 -1.10
C ALA A 142 16.52 -13.11 0.16
N PRO A 143 15.57 -12.21 0.49
CA PRO A 143 15.64 -11.39 1.70
C PRO A 143 15.59 -12.19 3.01
N GLU A 144 15.02 -13.40 2.99
CA GLU A 144 14.91 -14.28 4.17
C GLU A 144 16.15 -15.18 4.33
N ASN A 145 17.02 -15.25 3.32
CA ASN A 145 18.19 -16.11 3.32
C ASN A 145 19.39 -15.43 4.00
N THR A 146 19.72 -15.90 5.21
CA THR A 146 20.82 -15.37 6.03
C THR A 146 22.22 -15.63 5.45
N ASN A 147 22.35 -16.50 4.45
CA ASN A 147 23.63 -16.79 3.81
C ASN A 147 23.97 -15.83 2.66
N LEU A 148 23.01 -15.00 2.23
CA LEU A 148 23.21 -14.05 1.13
C LEU A 148 23.66 -12.69 1.66
N SER A 149 24.62 -12.10 0.96
CA SER A 149 24.94 -10.68 1.12
C SER A 149 23.83 -9.78 0.56
N GLU A 150 23.74 -8.54 1.01
CA GLU A 150 22.78 -7.57 0.48
C GLU A 150 22.86 -7.43 -1.05
N LYS A 151 24.09 -7.48 -1.59
CA LYS A 151 24.34 -7.44 -3.03
C LYS A 151 23.70 -8.63 -3.76
N GLU A 152 23.86 -9.84 -3.23
CA GLU A 152 23.27 -11.06 -3.82
C GLU A 152 21.74 -11.06 -3.73
N ILE A 153 21.17 -10.49 -2.65
CA ILE A 153 19.72 -10.28 -2.52
C ILE A 153 19.22 -9.38 -3.65
N TYR A 154 19.86 -8.23 -3.87
CA TYR A 154 19.50 -7.34 -4.97
C TYR A 154 19.67 -8.00 -6.34
N GLU A 155 20.73 -8.78 -6.54
CA GLU A 155 20.94 -9.50 -7.80
C GLU A 155 19.84 -10.54 -8.06
N ALA A 156 19.35 -11.25 -7.02
CA ALA A 156 18.21 -12.15 -7.16
C ALA A 156 16.91 -11.41 -7.51
N GLN A 157 16.63 -10.28 -6.85
CA GLN A 157 15.46 -9.47 -7.14
C GLN A 157 15.52 -8.81 -8.53
N ALA A 158 16.69 -8.33 -8.94
CA ALA A 158 16.92 -7.74 -10.27
C ALA A 158 16.81 -8.78 -11.39
N ARG A 159 17.21 -10.04 -11.14
CA ARG A 159 17.01 -11.14 -12.10
C ARG A 159 15.53 -11.36 -12.44
N LEU A 160 14.64 -11.25 -11.46
CA LEU A 160 13.20 -11.34 -11.75
C LEU A 160 12.69 -10.18 -12.60
N LEU A 161 13.29 -8.99 -12.47
CA LEU A 161 12.97 -7.85 -13.33
C LEU A 161 13.45 -8.06 -14.77
N SER A 162 14.59 -8.71 -15.00
CA SER A 162 14.95 -9.13 -16.36
C SER A 162 13.96 -10.16 -16.92
N VAL A 163 13.57 -11.16 -16.13
CA VAL A 163 12.61 -12.19 -16.54
C VAL A 163 11.25 -11.58 -16.90
N SER A 164 10.80 -10.56 -16.17
CA SER A 164 9.54 -9.88 -16.47
C SER A 164 9.61 -9.00 -17.72
N LEU A 165 10.78 -8.44 -18.05
CA LEU A 165 11.02 -7.76 -19.33
C LEU A 165 10.99 -8.74 -20.50
N ASP A 166 11.65 -9.90 -20.36
CA ASP A 166 11.60 -10.97 -21.37
C ASP A 166 10.14 -11.41 -21.60
N ARG A 167 9.36 -11.56 -20.51
CA ARG A 167 7.93 -11.85 -20.60
C ARG A 167 7.15 -10.79 -21.39
N LEU A 168 7.46 -9.50 -21.21
CA LEU A 168 6.76 -8.43 -21.93
C LEU A 168 6.99 -8.52 -23.44
N GLU A 169 8.19 -8.89 -23.88
CA GLU A 169 8.49 -9.11 -25.29
C GLU A 169 7.74 -10.33 -25.84
N ASP A 170 7.78 -11.43 -25.09
CA ASP A 170 7.10 -12.69 -25.38
C ASP A 170 5.58 -12.55 -25.55
N VAL A 171 4.91 -11.85 -24.64
CA VAL A 171 3.44 -11.77 -24.60
C VAL A 171 2.86 -10.99 -25.80
N VAL A 172 3.62 -10.07 -26.39
CA VAL A 172 3.15 -9.25 -27.53
C VAL A 172 2.90 -10.10 -28.79
N GLY A 173 3.69 -11.15 -29.02
CA GLY A 173 3.55 -12.04 -30.18
C GLY A 173 2.67 -13.27 -29.93
N GLY A 174 2.27 -13.50 -28.68
CA GLY A 174 1.75 -14.78 -28.23
C GLY A 174 2.89 -15.78 -28.00
N THR A 175 2.74 -16.64 -27.01
CA THR A 175 3.77 -17.64 -26.67
C THR A 175 3.22 -19.04 -26.62
N ARG A 176 4.10 -20.01 -26.88
CA ARG A 176 3.85 -21.43 -26.67
C ARG A 176 4.87 -21.97 -25.68
N PHE A 177 4.41 -22.67 -24.65
CA PHE A 177 5.28 -23.24 -23.62
C PHE A 177 4.67 -24.52 -23.05
N ASN A 178 5.52 -25.41 -22.55
CA ASN A 178 5.07 -26.67 -21.94
C ASN A 178 4.77 -26.49 -20.45
N GLY A 179 3.85 -27.28 -19.92
CA GLY A 179 3.53 -27.30 -18.51
C GLY A 179 2.47 -28.32 -18.16
N SER A 180 2.02 -28.28 -16.91
CA SER A 180 0.99 -29.17 -16.38
C SER A 180 -0.33 -28.42 -16.16
N ALA A 181 -1.44 -29.13 -16.37
CA ALA A 181 -2.77 -28.63 -16.04
C ALA A 181 -3.66 -29.77 -15.53
N VAL A 182 -4.68 -29.42 -14.75
CA VAL A 182 -5.66 -30.35 -14.19
C VAL A 182 -6.81 -30.51 -15.17
N ASP A 183 -7.09 -31.74 -15.58
CA ASP A 183 -8.22 -32.07 -16.44
C ASP A 183 -9.56 -31.97 -15.68
N PRO A 184 -10.71 -32.06 -16.37
CA PRO A 184 -12.03 -32.05 -15.71
C PRO A 184 -12.25 -33.18 -14.70
N ASN A 185 -11.49 -34.28 -14.81
CA ASN A 185 -11.55 -35.42 -13.90
C ASN A 185 -10.67 -35.22 -12.66
N GLY A 186 -9.93 -34.12 -12.57
CA GLY A 186 -9.02 -33.83 -11.45
C GLY A 186 -7.63 -34.46 -11.61
N LEU A 187 -7.28 -34.98 -12.78
CA LEU A 187 -5.98 -35.56 -13.06
C LEU A 187 -5.04 -34.51 -13.65
N VAL A 188 -3.81 -34.47 -13.15
CA VAL A 188 -2.75 -33.62 -13.71
C VAL A 188 -2.26 -34.24 -15.01
N LYS A 189 -2.29 -33.46 -16.09
CA LYS A 189 -1.84 -33.82 -17.43
C LYS A 189 -0.72 -32.89 -17.85
N GLN A 190 0.32 -33.47 -18.44
CA GLN A 190 1.37 -32.72 -19.11
C GLN A 190 0.90 -32.34 -20.51
N GLY A 191 1.26 -31.15 -20.96
CA GLY A 191 0.85 -30.66 -22.26
C GLY A 191 1.52 -29.36 -22.63
N THR A 192 0.95 -28.75 -23.66
CA THR A 192 1.42 -27.49 -24.20
C THR A 192 0.36 -26.42 -24.00
N PHE A 193 0.79 -25.24 -23.56
CA PHE A 193 0.00 -24.04 -23.52
C PHE A 193 0.29 -23.17 -24.73
N VAL A 194 -0.75 -22.53 -25.27
CA VAL A 194 -0.63 -21.39 -26.17
C VAL A 194 -1.35 -20.21 -25.54
N MET A 195 -0.60 -19.13 -25.34
CA MET A 195 -1.07 -17.89 -24.76
C MET A 195 -1.11 -16.80 -25.83
N ALA A 196 -2.24 -16.10 -25.92
CA ALA A 196 -2.40 -14.90 -26.73
C ALA A 196 -3.13 -13.83 -25.90
N GLY A 197 -2.39 -12.80 -25.47
CA GLY A 197 -2.91 -11.79 -24.56
C GLY A 197 -3.36 -12.40 -23.22
N PRO A 198 -4.59 -12.13 -22.73
CA PRO A 198 -5.08 -12.65 -21.45
C PRO A 198 -5.60 -14.10 -21.55
N SER A 199 -5.64 -14.70 -22.74
CA SER A 199 -6.28 -15.99 -22.97
C SER A 199 -5.26 -17.07 -23.23
N VAL A 200 -5.48 -18.21 -22.57
CA VAL A 200 -4.58 -19.36 -22.63
C VAL A 200 -5.38 -20.61 -22.95
N ILE A 201 -4.90 -21.35 -23.95
CA ILE A 201 -5.44 -22.65 -24.33
C ILE A 201 -4.39 -23.70 -23.98
N PHE A 202 -4.85 -24.87 -23.54
CA PHE A 202 -4.00 -26.02 -23.25
C PHE A 202 -4.42 -27.22 -24.10
N GLU A 203 -3.42 -27.97 -24.58
CA GLU A 203 -3.58 -29.29 -25.18
C GLU A 203 -2.69 -30.30 -24.44
N SER A 204 -3.30 -31.40 -23.99
CA SER A 204 -2.60 -32.52 -23.35
C SER A 204 -1.72 -33.25 -24.37
N GLU A 205 -0.56 -33.78 -23.96
CA GLU A 205 0.31 -34.59 -24.82
C GLU A 205 -0.40 -35.82 -25.41
N ASP A 206 -1.36 -36.38 -24.66
CA ASP A 206 -2.19 -37.51 -25.12
C ASP A 206 -3.21 -37.11 -26.21
N GLY A 207 -3.38 -35.81 -26.51
CA GLY A 207 -4.39 -35.28 -27.45
C GLY A 207 -5.85 -35.39 -26.98
N ASN A 208 -6.09 -36.00 -25.81
CA ASN A 208 -7.44 -36.28 -25.31
C ASN A 208 -8.14 -35.08 -24.65
N THR A 209 -7.37 -34.08 -24.21
CA THR A 209 -7.90 -32.93 -23.47
C THR A 209 -7.41 -31.65 -24.13
N ILE A 210 -8.36 -30.84 -24.59
CA ILE A 210 -8.11 -29.52 -25.15
C ILE A 210 -9.14 -28.53 -24.60
N GLY A 211 -8.70 -27.35 -24.20
CA GLY A 211 -9.59 -26.39 -23.55
C GLY A 211 -8.90 -25.10 -23.12
N THR A 212 -9.67 -24.18 -22.56
CA THR A 212 -9.13 -22.97 -21.92
C THR A 212 -8.51 -23.32 -20.57
N ALA A 213 -7.37 -22.69 -20.26
CA ALA A 213 -6.73 -22.82 -18.96
C ALA A 213 -7.25 -21.73 -18.03
N GLU A 214 -7.85 -22.11 -16.91
CA GLU A 214 -8.47 -21.18 -15.96
C GLU A 214 -8.01 -21.43 -14.52
N GLN A 215 -8.09 -20.40 -13.69
CA GLN A 215 -7.81 -20.55 -12.26
C GLN A 215 -9.05 -21.07 -11.52
N ARG A 216 -8.93 -22.24 -10.91
CA ARG A 216 -9.95 -22.81 -10.02
C ARG A 216 -9.64 -22.46 -8.57
N LEU A 217 -10.66 -22.08 -7.79
CA LEU A 217 -10.49 -21.76 -6.38
C LEU A 217 -9.89 -22.95 -5.62
N GLY A 218 -8.80 -22.71 -4.89
CA GLY A 218 -8.10 -23.75 -4.13
C GLY A 218 -7.14 -24.63 -4.94
N SER A 219 -6.99 -24.41 -6.25
CA SER A 219 -5.96 -25.04 -7.07
C SER A 219 -4.77 -24.10 -7.31
N LEU A 220 -3.57 -24.62 -7.13
CA LEU A 220 -2.32 -23.97 -7.50
C LEU A 220 -1.89 -24.30 -8.94
N GLU A 221 -2.53 -25.30 -9.53
CA GLU A 221 -2.37 -25.70 -10.92
C GLU A 221 -3.50 -25.09 -11.78
N PRO A 222 -3.24 -24.76 -13.05
CA PRO A 222 -4.28 -24.36 -13.99
C PRO A 222 -5.28 -25.51 -14.21
N SER A 223 -6.57 -25.20 -14.24
CA SER A 223 -7.63 -26.16 -14.53
C SER A 223 -8.07 -26.00 -15.99
N ILE A 224 -8.29 -27.10 -16.68
CA ILE A 224 -8.73 -27.09 -18.08
C ILE A 224 -10.25 -27.10 -18.12
N VAL A 225 -10.84 -26.14 -18.83
CA VAL A 225 -12.25 -26.10 -19.19
C VAL A 225 -12.37 -26.51 -20.66
N PRO A 226 -12.94 -27.70 -20.97
CA PRO A 226 -13.11 -28.15 -22.35
C PRO A 226 -14.06 -27.24 -23.12
N PHE A 227 -13.82 -27.09 -24.42
CA PHE A 227 -14.74 -26.37 -25.29
C PHE A 227 -16.07 -27.12 -25.42
N GLY A 228 -17.19 -26.41 -25.26
CA GLY A 228 -18.53 -26.98 -25.43
C GLY A 228 -18.88 -27.26 -26.91
N GLU A 229 -18.44 -26.38 -27.81
CA GLU A 229 -18.68 -26.51 -29.25
C GLU A 229 -17.52 -27.26 -29.93
N PRO A 230 -17.79 -28.32 -30.73
CA PRO A 230 -16.74 -29.06 -31.45
C PRO A 230 -15.91 -28.20 -32.40
N ALA A 231 -16.50 -27.13 -32.95
CA ALA A 231 -15.81 -26.18 -33.82
C ALA A 231 -14.65 -25.49 -33.08
N ASP A 232 -14.86 -25.06 -31.83
CA ASP A 232 -13.82 -24.39 -31.03
C ASP A 232 -12.71 -25.36 -30.63
N ALA A 233 -13.06 -26.59 -30.26
CA ALA A 233 -12.08 -27.65 -30.01
C ALA A 233 -11.22 -27.93 -31.25
N SER A 234 -11.82 -27.97 -32.44
CA SER A 234 -11.08 -28.17 -33.69
C SER A 234 -10.20 -26.96 -34.05
N ALA A 235 -10.67 -25.74 -33.80
CA ALA A 235 -9.90 -24.52 -33.99
C ALA A 235 -8.68 -24.47 -33.08
N ALA A 236 -8.86 -24.81 -31.80
CA ALA A 236 -7.78 -24.96 -30.84
C ALA A 236 -6.77 -26.04 -31.29
N ALA A 237 -7.21 -27.23 -31.70
CA ALA A 237 -6.30 -28.28 -32.15
C ALA A 237 -5.48 -27.84 -33.38
N ASN A 238 -6.12 -27.14 -34.34
CA ASN A 238 -5.43 -26.59 -35.50
C ASN A 238 -4.39 -25.52 -35.13
N LEU A 239 -4.64 -24.74 -34.07
CA LEU A 239 -3.69 -23.78 -33.52
C LEU A 239 -2.42 -24.49 -33.03
N PHE A 240 -2.55 -25.59 -32.27
CA PHE A 240 -1.41 -26.37 -31.80
C PHE A 240 -0.67 -27.11 -32.92
N ALA A 241 -1.38 -27.52 -33.97
CA ALA A 241 -0.79 -28.08 -35.19
C ALA A 241 -0.05 -27.04 -36.06
N GLY A 242 -0.21 -25.74 -35.78
CA GLY A 242 0.39 -24.66 -36.59
C GLY A 242 -0.29 -24.42 -37.94
N ILE A 243 -1.50 -24.95 -38.13
CA ILE A 243 -2.28 -24.86 -39.39
C ILE A 243 -3.49 -23.93 -39.23
N GLY A 244 -3.86 -23.60 -37.98
CA GLY A 244 -5.01 -22.76 -37.65
C GLY A 244 -4.76 -21.26 -37.77
N ALA A 245 -5.74 -20.53 -38.31
CA ALA A 245 -5.77 -19.06 -38.36
C ALA A 245 -6.73 -18.43 -37.35
N SER A 246 -7.46 -19.26 -36.58
CA SER A 246 -8.50 -18.85 -35.64
C SER A 246 -8.12 -19.25 -34.22
N PHE A 247 -8.20 -18.30 -33.29
CA PHE A 247 -7.99 -18.53 -31.86
C PHE A 247 -9.36 -18.49 -31.15
N PRO A 248 -9.84 -19.60 -30.58
CA PRO A 248 -11.10 -19.59 -29.83
C PRO A 248 -10.91 -18.76 -28.56
N LEU A 249 -11.57 -17.60 -28.53
CA LEU A 249 -11.41 -16.59 -27.51
C LEU A 249 -12.69 -16.46 -26.69
N ASP A 250 -12.59 -16.66 -25.38
CA ASP A 250 -13.61 -16.20 -24.44
C ASP A 250 -13.27 -14.78 -23.95
N PRO A 251 -13.98 -13.74 -24.41
CA PRO A 251 -13.74 -12.37 -23.98
C PRO A 251 -14.10 -12.13 -22.51
N THR A 252 -14.86 -13.03 -21.88
CA THR A 252 -15.25 -12.93 -20.47
C THR A 252 -14.23 -13.55 -19.51
N GLN A 253 -13.16 -14.17 -20.04
CA GLN A 253 -12.08 -14.81 -19.26
C GLN A 253 -12.62 -15.84 -18.24
N GLY A 254 -13.51 -16.72 -18.69
CA GLY A 254 -14.13 -17.78 -17.88
C GLY A 254 -15.32 -17.32 -17.04
N ASN A 255 -15.65 -16.02 -17.00
CA ASN A 255 -16.79 -15.55 -16.22
C ASN A 255 -18.13 -16.05 -16.79
N ALA A 256 -18.25 -16.17 -18.11
CA ALA A 256 -19.44 -16.76 -18.72
C ALA A 256 -19.62 -18.22 -18.27
N HIS A 257 -18.54 -19.00 -18.27
CA HIS A 257 -18.59 -20.40 -17.83
C HIS A 257 -18.92 -20.52 -16.35
N LYS A 258 -18.38 -19.63 -15.50
CA LYS A 258 -18.75 -19.57 -14.08
C LYS A 258 -20.23 -19.24 -13.88
N ILE A 259 -20.80 -18.34 -14.68
CA ILE A 259 -22.22 -18.01 -14.64
C ILE A 259 -23.05 -19.21 -15.09
N GLU A 260 -22.69 -19.85 -16.19
CA GLU A 260 -23.35 -21.07 -16.68
C GLU A 260 -23.33 -22.20 -15.63
N GLN A 261 -22.19 -22.43 -14.96
CA GLN A 261 -22.10 -23.39 -13.85
C GLN A 261 -22.99 -23.03 -12.65
N THR A 262 -23.38 -21.76 -12.50
CA THR A 262 -24.33 -21.32 -11.47
C THR A 262 -25.78 -21.34 -11.93
N GLU A 263 -26.05 -21.47 -13.22
CA GLU A 263 -27.42 -21.60 -13.71
C GLU A 263 -27.96 -22.98 -13.34
N GLU A 264 -28.99 -22.98 -12.50
CA GLU A 264 -29.68 -24.20 -12.11
C GLU A 264 -30.97 -24.32 -12.91
N THR A 265 -31.20 -25.48 -13.51
CA THR A 265 -32.52 -25.79 -14.04
C THR A 265 -33.54 -25.91 -12.90
N PHE A 266 -34.82 -25.64 -13.17
CA PHE A 266 -35.89 -25.81 -12.17
C PHE A 266 -35.85 -27.20 -11.50
N VAL A 267 -35.49 -28.24 -12.25
CA VAL A 267 -35.40 -29.61 -11.73
C VAL A 267 -34.21 -29.78 -10.79
N GLU A 268 -33.05 -29.21 -11.10
CA GLU A 268 -31.88 -29.24 -10.21
C GLU A 268 -32.11 -28.46 -8.93
N HIS A 269 -32.74 -27.29 -9.03
CA HIS A 269 -33.10 -26.48 -7.87
C HIS A 269 -34.01 -27.26 -6.91
N VAL A 270 -35.00 -27.97 -7.45
CA VAL A 270 -35.89 -28.87 -6.68
C VAL A 270 -35.12 -30.03 -6.05
N LYS A 271 -34.16 -30.64 -6.76
CA LYS A 271 -33.32 -31.71 -6.19
C LYS A 271 -32.44 -31.19 -5.05
N LYS A 272 -31.87 -29.99 -5.17
CA LYS A 272 -31.03 -29.36 -4.14
C LYS A 272 -31.81 -29.01 -2.87
N GLY A 273 -33.08 -28.64 -3.00
CA GLY A 273 -33.97 -28.37 -1.86
C GLY A 273 -34.24 -29.59 -0.94
N GLY A 274 -33.84 -30.80 -1.36
CA GLY A 274 -33.82 -31.98 -0.51
C GLY A 274 -35.22 -32.44 -0.05
N PRO A 275 -35.31 -33.17 1.07
CA PRO A 275 -36.58 -33.75 1.55
C PRO A 275 -37.69 -32.73 1.84
N VAL A 276 -37.32 -31.47 2.10
CA VAL A 276 -38.25 -30.38 2.42
C VAL A 276 -39.09 -29.95 1.21
N MET A 277 -38.64 -30.25 -0.02
CA MET A 277 -39.42 -29.93 -1.22
C MET A 277 -40.72 -30.75 -1.32
N VAL A 278 -40.74 -31.96 -0.76
CA VAL A 278 -41.90 -32.86 -0.80
C VAL A 278 -43.14 -32.24 -0.13
N PRO A 279 -43.09 -31.79 1.14
CA PRO A 279 -44.25 -31.16 1.77
C PRO A 279 -44.64 -29.83 1.12
N ILE A 280 -43.68 -29.05 0.60
CA ILE A 280 -43.97 -27.77 -0.09
C ILE A 280 -44.79 -28.02 -1.36
N PHE A 281 -44.36 -28.95 -2.22
CA PHE A 281 -45.11 -29.29 -3.42
C PHE A 281 -46.45 -29.96 -3.10
N ALA A 282 -46.53 -30.76 -2.04
CA ALA A 282 -47.79 -31.34 -1.60
C ALA A 282 -48.79 -30.25 -1.17
N MET A 283 -48.37 -29.28 -0.34
CA MET A 283 -49.21 -28.16 0.06
C MET A 283 -49.60 -27.27 -1.12
N ALA A 284 -48.65 -26.98 -2.02
CA ALA A 284 -48.93 -26.22 -3.24
C ALA A 284 -49.96 -26.94 -4.13
N GLY A 285 -49.84 -28.26 -4.28
CA GLY A 285 -50.79 -29.09 -5.01
C GLY A 285 -52.18 -29.08 -4.38
N ILE A 286 -52.29 -29.24 -3.05
CA ILE A 286 -53.57 -29.17 -2.33
C ILE A 286 -54.21 -27.78 -2.48
N ALA A 287 -53.42 -26.71 -2.29
CA ALA A 287 -53.90 -25.34 -2.46
C ALA A 287 -54.41 -25.08 -3.89
N LEU A 288 -53.68 -25.56 -4.89
CA LEU A 288 -54.06 -25.45 -6.30
C LEU A 288 -55.34 -26.25 -6.62
N LEU A 289 -55.50 -27.46 -6.06
CA LEU A 289 -56.73 -28.23 -6.18
C LEU A 289 -57.93 -27.52 -5.57
N VAL A 290 -57.76 -26.92 -4.38
CA VAL A 290 -58.83 -26.12 -3.74
C VAL A 290 -59.16 -24.89 -4.59
N ALA A 291 -58.16 -24.20 -5.12
CA ALA A 291 -58.36 -23.04 -5.99
C ALA A 291 -59.12 -23.41 -7.27
N ILE A 292 -58.73 -24.49 -7.94
CA ILE A 292 -59.40 -25.01 -9.14
C ILE A 292 -60.84 -25.43 -8.81
N PHE A 293 -61.04 -26.18 -7.72
CA PHE A 293 -62.36 -26.60 -7.27
C PHE A 293 -63.27 -25.40 -7.00
N LYS A 294 -62.78 -24.37 -6.28
CA LYS A 294 -63.54 -23.15 -6.00
C LYS A 294 -63.81 -22.34 -7.27
N TRP A 295 -62.84 -22.26 -8.17
CA TRP A 295 -63.00 -21.57 -9.44
C TRP A 295 -64.07 -22.24 -10.32
N LEU A 296 -64.03 -23.56 -10.47
CA LEU A 296 -65.07 -24.35 -11.12
C LEU A 296 -66.42 -24.16 -10.42
N SER A 297 -66.45 -24.30 -9.10
CA SER A 297 -67.68 -24.09 -8.31
C SER A 297 -68.30 -22.73 -8.59
N MET A 298 -67.51 -21.64 -8.60
CA MET A 298 -67.97 -20.30 -8.94
C MET A 298 -68.40 -20.15 -10.41
N ALA A 299 -67.65 -20.74 -11.35
CA ALA A 299 -68.00 -20.72 -12.77
C ALA A 299 -69.34 -21.45 -13.04
N PHE A 300 -69.66 -22.48 -12.25
CA PHE A 300 -70.91 -23.22 -12.33
C PHE A 300 -72.08 -22.61 -11.54
N ILE A 301 -71.89 -21.49 -10.82
CA ILE A 301 -73.01 -20.76 -10.20
C ILE A 301 -73.87 -20.16 -11.31
N ARG A 302 -75.02 -20.78 -11.55
CA ARG A 302 -76.01 -20.31 -12.53
C ARG A 302 -76.55 -18.94 -12.11
N LYS A 303 -76.23 -17.92 -12.90
CA LYS A 303 -76.88 -16.60 -12.76
C LYS A 303 -78.34 -16.72 -13.20
N PRO A 304 -79.31 -16.29 -12.39
CA PRO A 304 -80.72 -16.34 -12.77
C PRO A 304 -80.98 -15.46 -14.00
N SER A 305 -81.76 -15.98 -14.96
CA SER A 305 -82.08 -15.24 -16.17
C SER A 305 -82.86 -13.97 -15.82
N GLN A 306 -82.46 -12.82 -16.37
CA GLN A 306 -83.11 -11.53 -16.08
C GLN A 306 -84.63 -11.54 -16.32
N ARG A 307 -85.12 -12.32 -17.29
CA ARG A 307 -86.56 -12.50 -17.54
C ARG A 307 -87.29 -13.11 -16.34
N ARG A 308 -86.75 -14.16 -15.73
CA ARG A 308 -87.37 -14.82 -14.55
C ARG A 308 -87.39 -13.91 -13.34
N ILE A 309 -86.34 -13.11 -13.15
CA ILE A 309 -86.29 -12.11 -12.07
C ILE A 309 -87.36 -11.03 -12.28
N ARG A 310 -87.49 -10.50 -13.50
CA ARG A 310 -88.53 -9.49 -13.81
C ARG A 310 -89.93 -10.04 -13.61
N GLN A 311 -90.22 -11.24 -14.11
CA GLN A 311 -91.51 -11.90 -13.94
C GLN A 311 -91.88 -12.13 -12.47
N LEU A 312 -90.88 -12.39 -11.62
CA LEU A 312 -91.04 -12.49 -10.18
C LEU A 312 -91.35 -11.12 -9.56
N LEU A 313 -90.56 -10.09 -9.88
CA LEU A 313 -90.77 -8.73 -9.38
C LEU A 313 -92.15 -8.18 -9.79
N ASP A 314 -92.62 -8.48 -10.99
CA ASP A 314 -93.95 -8.09 -11.46
C ASP A 314 -95.07 -8.75 -10.63
N ALA A 315 -94.90 -10.03 -10.24
CA ALA A 315 -95.86 -10.73 -9.38
C ALA A 315 -95.87 -10.18 -7.95
N VAL A 316 -94.69 -9.83 -7.42
CA VAL A 316 -94.53 -9.17 -6.12
C VAL A 316 -95.18 -7.78 -6.14
N ALA A 317 -94.96 -6.98 -7.19
CA ALA A 317 -95.56 -5.66 -7.33
C ALA A 317 -97.10 -5.71 -7.40
N GLN A 318 -97.66 -6.77 -8.00
CA GLN A 318 -99.09 -7.01 -8.08
C GLN A 318 -99.69 -7.60 -6.79
N HIS A 319 -98.88 -7.81 -5.74
CA HIS A 319 -99.27 -8.40 -4.46
C HIS A 319 -99.86 -9.82 -4.58
N ASP A 320 -99.50 -10.55 -5.64
CA ASP A 320 -99.92 -11.94 -5.87
C ASP A 320 -98.88 -12.91 -5.31
N GLU A 321 -99.04 -13.25 -4.03
CA GLU A 321 -98.09 -14.09 -3.29
C GLU A 321 -98.05 -15.53 -3.78
N LEU A 322 -99.18 -16.06 -4.28
CA LEU A 322 -99.24 -17.44 -4.76
C LEU A 322 -98.44 -17.57 -6.06
N ASP A 323 -98.59 -16.61 -6.98
CA ASP A 323 -97.83 -16.60 -8.22
C ASP A 323 -96.36 -16.23 -7.99
N ALA A 324 -96.06 -15.33 -7.06
CA ALA A 324 -94.69 -15.03 -6.63
C ALA A 324 -93.98 -16.29 -6.10
N ARG A 325 -94.60 -17.02 -5.14
CA ARG A 325 -94.03 -18.28 -4.60
C ARG A 325 -93.82 -19.35 -5.68
N ARG A 326 -94.71 -19.43 -6.68
CA ARG A 326 -94.54 -20.35 -7.80
C ARG A 326 -93.37 -19.95 -8.70
N LYS A 327 -93.24 -18.66 -9.01
CA LYS A 327 -92.18 -18.12 -9.88
C LYS A 327 -90.79 -18.17 -9.22
N VAL A 328 -90.68 -17.95 -7.90
CA VAL A 328 -89.38 -18.10 -7.22
C VAL A 328 -88.87 -19.54 -7.24
N LYS A 329 -89.75 -20.54 -7.05
CA LYS A 329 -89.35 -21.96 -7.09
C LYS A 329 -88.73 -22.37 -8.44
N ALA A 330 -89.00 -21.64 -9.52
CA ALA A 330 -88.39 -21.84 -10.83
C ALA A 330 -87.00 -21.19 -10.98
N ILE A 331 -86.56 -20.41 -9.99
CA ILE A 331 -85.22 -19.84 -9.89
C ILE A 331 -84.38 -20.75 -9.01
N GLY A 332 -83.40 -21.43 -9.59
CA GLY A 332 -82.52 -22.35 -8.87
C GLY A 332 -81.21 -21.71 -8.40
N GLY A 333 -80.51 -22.41 -7.51
CA GLY A 333 -79.22 -21.98 -6.97
C GLY A 333 -79.34 -21.01 -5.78
N PRO A 334 -78.21 -20.53 -5.24
CA PRO A 334 -78.18 -19.75 -4.00
C PRO A 334 -79.02 -18.47 -4.07
N ILE A 335 -79.07 -17.82 -5.23
CA ILE A 335 -79.88 -16.61 -5.45
C ILE A 335 -81.37 -16.93 -5.44
N GLY A 336 -81.77 -18.11 -5.93
CA GLY A 336 -83.16 -18.57 -5.87
C GLY A 336 -83.62 -18.87 -4.45
N GLU A 337 -82.74 -19.46 -3.63
CA GLU A 337 -83.00 -19.71 -2.21
C GLU A 337 -83.14 -18.40 -1.42
N MET A 338 -82.25 -17.43 -1.66
CA MET A 338 -82.35 -16.08 -1.08
C MET A 338 -83.66 -15.38 -1.48
N LEU A 339 -84.00 -15.38 -2.77
CA LEU A 339 -85.26 -14.78 -3.26
C LEU A 339 -86.49 -15.50 -2.70
N LYS A 340 -86.38 -16.79 -2.39
CA LYS A 340 -87.48 -17.58 -1.82
C LYS A 340 -87.74 -17.18 -0.38
N ALA A 341 -86.67 -17.04 0.41
CA ALA A 341 -86.75 -16.55 1.78
C ALA A 341 -87.40 -15.15 1.84
N GLY A 342 -87.02 -14.25 0.91
CA GLY A 342 -87.63 -12.92 0.81
C GLY A 342 -89.12 -12.93 0.40
N VAL A 343 -89.54 -13.86 -0.46
CA VAL A 343 -90.97 -14.01 -0.83
C VAL A 343 -91.78 -14.71 0.25
N ASP A 344 -91.16 -15.57 1.06
CA ASP A 344 -91.83 -16.23 2.17
C ASP A 344 -92.15 -15.24 3.31
N HIS A 345 -91.32 -14.21 3.52
CA HIS A 345 -91.47 -13.15 4.54
C HIS A 345 -91.96 -11.80 3.97
N ILE A 346 -92.52 -11.77 2.76
CA ILE A 346 -92.87 -10.54 2.02
C ILE A 346 -93.83 -9.57 2.73
N ARG A 347 -94.55 -10.03 3.76
CA ARG A 347 -95.48 -9.21 4.56
C ARG A 347 -94.86 -8.60 5.81
N GLU A 348 -93.62 -8.95 6.12
CA GLU A 348 -92.93 -8.45 7.30
C GLU A 348 -92.36 -7.05 7.04
N PRO A 349 -92.15 -6.24 8.09
CA PRO A 349 -91.45 -4.97 7.95
C PRO A 349 -90.13 -5.17 7.24
N ARG A 350 -89.72 -4.17 6.44
CA ARG A 350 -88.46 -4.22 5.67
C ARG A 350 -87.25 -4.63 6.52
N GLU A 351 -87.21 -4.19 7.77
CA GLU A 351 -86.15 -4.52 8.74
C GLU A 351 -86.04 -6.03 8.99
N LEU A 352 -87.17 -6.74 9.09
CA LEU A 352 -87.20 -8.19 9.28
C LEU A 352 -86.86 -8.96 8.00
N ILE A 353 -87.23 -8.45 6.82
CA ILE A 353 -86.91 -9.08 5.54
C ILE A 353 -85.41 -8.98 5.22
N GLU A 354 -84.75 -7.88 5.63
CA GLU A 354 -83.30 -7.69 5.43
C GLU A 354 -82.44 -8.55 6.36
N GLU A 355 -83.00 -9.12 7.43
CA GLU A 355 -82.31 -9.99 8.40
C GLU A 355 -82.37 -11.50 8.06
N VAL A 356 -83.16 -11.92 7.08
CA VAL A 356 -83.45 -13.35 6.75
C VAL A 356 -82.56 -13.91 5.64
#